data_AF-A0A0P9R427-F1
#
_entry.id   AF-A0A0P9R427-F1
#
_cell.length_a   1.000
_cell.length_b   1.000
_cell.length_c   1.000
_cell.angle_alpha   90.00
_cell.angle_beta   90.00
_cell.angle_gamma   90.00
#
_symmetry.space_group_name_H-M   'P 1'
#
loop_
_entity.id
_entity.type
_entity.pdbx_description
1 polymer ?
#
loop_
_entity_poly.entity_id
_entity_poly.type
_entity_poly.pdbx_seq_one_letter_code
_entity_poly.pdbx_strand_id
1 'polypeptide(L)'
;MRSSYQALYDFGYSFLSPVLNHYVRQLEKYAKTHRPVCLAREGWIFFKLLNQLESKGLIELPHKPVYLKVPRTLLFRSYLGDQDTWDVALQSIFKGSVLDLLKNRFGLQLHEAFGLLPPMLLDFNLKLPDDKAKVIQWLTPHKTRLQEYVSPTRTALKHYFKQEQLLDDGPSAIMLDLGYAGTIQKLITKIIDRDTLGLYFIASKAGDTVISKKTARMKGVFKENVDWSQGYLMLERSLLLESLMTAPHGQVVDIRLRTDNQLDFFYGRAAAPQRYYQDLETVMQGAIDGVEESFRNGIEYSVEEVEAIYAGFALSPSAIPSAAFHLFSIDDDFSGNGVINPTQLFGL
;
A
#
# COMPACT_ATOMS: atom_id res chain seq x y z
N MET A 1 17.90 4.16 27.23
CA MET A 1 16.68 3.35 27.01
C MET A 1 15.40 4.13 27.29
N ARG A 2 15.16 4.69 28.49
CA ARG A 2 13.96 5.54 28.73
C ARG A 2 13.89 6.79 27.84
N SER A 3 15.02 7.44 27.57
CA SER A 3 15.06 8.66 26.74
C SER A 3 14.78 8.43 25.25
N SER A 4 15.21 7.30 24.69
CA SER A 4 14.97 6.97 23.28
C SER A 4 13.53 6.53 23.04
N TYR A 5 12.95 5.76 23.96
CA TYR A 5 11.54 5.36 23.90
C TYR A 5 10.61 6.58 23.91
N GLN A 6 10.78 7.49 24.88
CA GLN A 6 9.94 8.68 24.99
C GLN A 6 10.03 9.55 23.73
N ALA A 7 11.23 9.76 23.20
CA ALA A 7 11.42 10.55 21.98
C ALA A 7 10.71 9.93 20.75
N LEU A 8 10.75 8.60 20.60
CA LEU A 8 10.03 7.91 19.53
C LEU A 8 8.51 8.02 19.70
N TYR A 9 8.03 7.82 20.93
CA TYR A 9 6.61 7.94 21.26
C TYR A 9 6.09 9.36 20.99
N ASP A 10 6.76 10.38 21.51
CA ASP A 10 6.39 11.79 21.35
C ASP A 10 6.42 12.22 19.88
N PHE A 11 7.36 11.68 19.11
CA PHE A 11 7.42 11.89 17.67
C PHE A 11 6.18 11.33 16.96
N GLY A 12 5.82 10.08 17.24
CA GLY A 12 4.59 9.49 16.71
C GLY A 12 3.34 10.26 17.10
N TYR A 13 3.26 10.65 18.38
CA TYR A 13 2.17 11.46 18.93
C TYR A 13 2.05 12.80 18.22
N SER A 14 3.15 13.52 18.01
CA SER A 14 3.12 14.88 17.47
C SER A 14 3.03 14.94 15.94
N PHE A 15 3.66 13.99 15.24
CA PHE A 15 3.75 14.00 13.78
C PHE A 15 2.62 13.19 13.11
N LEU A 16 2.40 11.95 13.53
CA LEU A 16 1.46 11.05 12.86
C LEU A 16 0.02 11.15 13.38
N SER A 17 -0.17 11.42 14.68
CA SER A 17 -1.52 11.45 15.26
C SER A 17 -2.44 12.48 14.59
N PRO A 18 -2.02 13.72 14.23
CA PRO A 18 -2.91 14.68 13.58
C PRO A 18 -3.36 14.22 12.19
N VAL A 19 -2.43 13.63 11.43
CA VAL A 19 -2.70 13.06 10.10
C VAL A 19 -3.73 11.93 10.20
N LEU A 20 -3.51 10.99 11.12
CA LEU A 20 -4.39 9.84 11.33
C LEU A 20 -5.76 10.26 11.90
N ASN A 21 -5.79 11.25 12.81
CA ASN A 21 -7.03 11.79 13.36
C ASN A 21 -7.92 12.31 12.24
N HIS A 22 -7.41 13.22 11.41
CA HIS A 22 -8.18 13.78 10.30
C HIS A 22 -8.66 12.67 9.35
N TYR A 23 -7.79 11.71 9.03
CA TYR A 23 -8.13 10.60 8.13
C TYR A 23 -9.25 9.70 8.68
N VAL A 24 -9.20 9.31 9.95
CA VAL A 24 -10.27 8.50 10.57
C VAL A 24 -11.59 9.27 10.64
N ARG A 25 -11.58 10.57 10.93
CA ARG A 25 -12.79 11.41 10.89
C ARG A 25 -13.43 11.43 9.50
N GLN A 26 -12.64 11.47 8.43
CA GLN A 26 -13.17 11.34 7.07
C GLN A 26 -13.75 9.95 6.80
N LEU A 27 -13.16 8.89 7.37
CA LEU A 27 -13.66 7.51 7.25
C LEU A 27 -15.02 7.31 7.93
N GLU A 28 -15.29 7.96 9.06
CA GLU A 28 -16.57 7.83 9.79
C GLU A 28 -17.79 8.12 8.91
N LYS A 29 -17.63 8.98 7.89
CA LYS A 29 -18.66 9.31 6.88
C LYS A 29 -19.11 8.10 6.06
N TYR A 30 -18.29 7.05 5.97
CA TYR A 30 -18.53 5.85 5.16
C TYR A 30 -18.62 4.58 6.01
N ALA A 31 -18.02 4.57 7.20
CA ALA A 31 -17.87 3.38 8.05
C ALA A 31 -19.20 2.70 8.41
N LYS A 32 -20.32 3.44 8.43
CA LYS A 32 -21.66 2.88 8.69
C LYS A 32 -22.18 1.97 7.58
N THR A 33 -21.73 2.18 6.34
CA THR A 33 -22.23 1.46 5.15
C THR A 33 -21.17 0.60 4.49
N HIS A 34 -19.89 0.87 4.77
CA HIS A 34 -18.76 0.18 4.16
C HIS A 34 -17.84 -0.41 5.22
N ARG A 35 -17.38 -1.63 4.99
CA ARG A 35 -16.35 -2.28 5.78
C ARG A 35 -14.97 -1.68 5.45
N PRO A 36 -14.19 -1.21 6.44
CA PRO A 36 -12.83 -0.76 6.20
C PRO A 36 -11.91 -1.92 5.78
N VAL A 37 -11.22 -1.78 4.65
CA VAL A 37 -10.23 -2.73 4.13
C VAL A 37 -8.89 -2.02 4.05
N CYS A 38 -8.01 -2.30 5.01
CA CYS A 38 -6.71 -1.65 5.15
C CYS A 38 -5.68 -2.36 4.26
N LEU A 39 -5.18 -1.67 3.25
CA LEU A 39 -4.38 -2.28 2.17
C LEU A 39 -2.88 -2.30 2.46
N ALA A 40 -2.20 -3.30 1.90
CA ALA A 40 -0.74 -3.38 1.78
C ALA A 40 0.03 -3.31 3.11
N ARG A 41 1.15 -2.57 3.20
CA ARG A 41 1.94 -2.51 4.45
C ARG A 41 1.41 -1.40 5.36
N GLU A 42 1.05 -0.29 4.74
CA GLU A 42 0.59 0.95 5.34
C GLU A 42 -0.78 0.75 6.02
N GLY A 43 -1.58 -0.20 5.53
CA GLY A 43 -2.84 -0.59 6.16
C GLY A 43 -2.69 -1.22 7.56
N TRP A 44 -1.48 -1.60 7.98
CA TRP A 44 -1.27 -2.20 9.31
C TRP A 44 -1.62 -1.23 10.43
N ILE A 45 -1.16 0.02 10.35
CA ILE A 45 -1.46 1.03 11.38
C ILE A 45 -2.95 1.40 11.37
N PHE A 46 -3.58 1.50 10.19
CA PHE A 46 -5.03 1.73 10.11
C PHE A 46 -5.80 0.62 10.79
N PHE A 47 -5.42 -0.64 10.56
CA PHE A 47 -6.06 -1.79 11.20
C PHE A 47 -5.90 -1.74 12.72
N LYS A 48 -4.69 -1.47 13.26
CA LYS A 48 -4.49 -1.34 14.71
C LYS A 48 -5.32 -0.18 15.28
N LEU A 49 -5.26 0.99 14.65
CA LEU A 49 -5.96 2.20 15.09
C LEU A 49 -7.47 2.00 15.15
N LEU A 50 -8.09 1.49 14.07
CA LEU A 50 -9.53 1.29 14.01
C LEU A 50 -10.02 0.29 15.04
N ASN A 51 -9.32 -0.83 15.23
CA ASN A 51 -9.66 -1.79 16.28
C ASN A 51 -9.51 -1.18 17.68
N GLN A 52 -8.48 -0.36 17.92
CA GLN A 52 -8.30 0.31 19.21
C GLN A 52 -9.44 1.27 19.49
N LEU A 53 -9.76 2.18 18.56
CA LEU A 53 -10.85 3.15 18.72
C LEU A 53 -12.21 2.46 18.91
N GLU A 54 -12.50 1.41 18.13
CA GLU A 54 -13.73 0.61 18.26
C GLU A 54 -13.80 -0.07 19.64
N SER A 55 -12.71 -0.71 20.09
CA SER A 55 -12.66 -1.40 21.39
C SER A 55 -12.87 -0.46 22.59
N LYS A 56 -12.58 0.84 22.41
CA LYS A 56 -12.77 1.89 23.42
C LYS A 56 -14.12 2.59 23.29
N GLY A 57 -14.95 2.22 22.32
CA GLY A 57 -16.25 2.84 22.05
C GLY A 57 -16.15 4.27 21.53
N LEU A 58 -15.03 4.64 20.90
CA LEU A 58 -14.82 5.99 20.34
C LEU A 58 -15.34 6.15 18.91
N ILE A 59 -15.48 5.03 18.19
CA ILE A 59 -16.09 4.94 16.87
C ILE A 59 -17.00 3.71 16.80
N GLU A 60 -17.92 3.71 15.84
CA GLU A 60 -18.80 2.58 15.56
C GLU A 60 -18.48 1.99 14.17
N LEU A 61 -18.11 0.70 14.14
CA LEU A 61 -17.82 -0.04 12.91
C LEU A 61 -18.78 -1.23 12.81
N PRO A 62 -19.90 -1.14 12.07
CA PRO A 62 -20.83 -2.26 11.88
C PRO A 62 -20.17 -3.53 11.31
N HIS A 63 -19.06 -3.36 10.59
CA HIS A 63 -18.23 -4.43 10.09
C HIS A 63 -16.78 -4.24 10.55
N LYS A 64 -16.21 -5.27 11.19
CA LYS A 64 -14.83 -5.25 11.67
C LYS A 64 -13.85 -4.92 10.55
N PRO A 65 -12.86 -4.04 10.77
CA PRO A 65 -11.86 -3.73 9.75
C PRO A 65 -11.08 -4.99 9.36
N VAL A 66 -10.57 -5.04 8.12
CA VAL A 66 -9.69 -6.11 7.62
C VAL A 66 -8.33 -5.54 7.32
N TYR A 67 -7.28 -6.30 7.66
CA TYR A 67 -5.94 -6.03 7.15
C TYR A 67 -5.62 -6.95 5.97
N LEU A 68 -5.55 -6.38 4.77
CA LEU A 68 -5.36 -7.13 3.54
C LEU A 68 -3.89 -7.07 3.08
N LYS A 69 -3.17 -8.17 3.30
CA LYS A 69 -1.72 -8.31 3.04
C LYS A 69 -1.39 -8.48 1.55
N VAL A 70 -1.80 -7.54 0.72
CA VAL A 70 -1.79 -7.71 -0.74
C VAL A 70 -1.12 -6.52 -1.43
N PRO A 71 0.17 -6.62 -1.76
CA PRO A 71 0.88 -5.58 -2.50
C PRO A 71 0.60 -5.64 -4.00
N ARG A 72 0.90 -4.54 -4.71
CA ARG A 72 0.77 -4.43 -6.17
C ARG A 72 1.43 -5.59 -6.91
N THR A 73 2.67 -5.93 -6.55
CA THR A 73 3.44 -7.01 -7.17
C THR A 73 2.74 -8.37 -7.09
N LEU A 74 2.12 -8.70 -5.96
CA LEU A 74 1.38 -9.95 -5.78
C LEU A 74 0.13 -10.01 -6.68
N LEU A 75 -0.59 -8.90 -6.75
CA LEU A 75 -1.77 -8.79 -7.61
C LEU A 75 -1.39 -8.96 -9.08
N PHE A 76 -0.35 -8.26 -9.53
CA PHE A 76 0.17 -8.43 -10.89
C PHE A 76 0.66 -9.86 -11.15
N ARG A 77 1.40 -10.48 -10.22
CA ARG A 77 1.82 -11.89 -10.31
C ARG A 77 0.62 -12.79 -10.54
N SER A 78 -0.41 -12.69 -9.70
CA SER A 78 -1.59 -13.57 -9.74
C SER A 78 -2.37 -13.49 -11.07
N TYR A 79 -2.24 -12.38 -11.81
CA TYR A 79 -2.87 -12.16 -13.11
C TYR A 79 -1.89 -12.06 -14.28
N LEU A 80 -0.64 -12.51 -14.10
CA LEU A 80 0.33 -12.56 -15.18
C LEU A 80 -0.20 -13.40 -16.35
N GLY A 81 -0.15 -12.82 -17.55
CA GLY A 81 -0.73 -13.41 -18.76
C GLY A 81 -2.22 -13.09 -18.98
N ASP A 82 -2.90 -12.36 -18.09
CA ASP A 82 -4.27 -11.85 -18.31
C ASP A 82 -4.24 -10.52 -19.08
N GLN A 83 -4.90 -10.51 -20.25
CA GLN A 83 -4.95 -9.36 -21.15
C GLN A 83 -5.57 -8.12 -20.51
N ASP A 84 -6.61 -8.32 -19.69
CA ASP A 84 -7.35 -7.22 -19.06
C ASP A 84 -6.54 -6.48 -17.99
N THR A 85 -5.42 -7.05 -17.55
CA THR A 85 -4.58 -6.46 -16.49
C THR A 85 -3.37 -5.69 -17.03
N TRP A 86 -3.02 -5.88 -18.31
CA TRP A 86 -1.88 -5.19 -18.92
C TRP A 86 -2.02 -3.68 -18.91
N ASP A 87 -3.25 -3.18 -19.08
CA ASP A 87 -3.50 -1.74 -19.06
C ASP A 87 -3.16 -1.10 -17.72
N VAL A 88 -3.36 -1.81 -16.62
CA VAL A 88 -2.99 -1.34 -15.28
C VAL A 88 -1.53 -1.63 -14.98
N ALA A 89 -1.03 -2.82 -15.34
CA ALA A 89 0.33 -3.27 -15.03
C ALA A 89 1.41 -2.49 -15.78
N LEU A 90 1.15 -2.08 -17.02
CA LEU A 90 2.16 -1.47 -17.89
C LEU A 90 2.05 0.06 -17.99
N GLN A 91 1.16 0.69 -17.21
CA GLN A 91 0.93 2.13 -17.26
C GLN A 91 1.97 2.94 -16.49
N SER A 92 2.48 2.42 -15.37
CA SER A 92 3.46 3.13 -14.55
C SER A 92 4.86 3.05 -15.14
N ILE A 93 5.64 4.12 -14.93
CA ILE A 93 7.01 4.26 -15.41
C ILE A 93 7.84 3.03 -15.00
N PHE A 94 8.67 2.56 -15.92
CA PHE A 94 9.65 1.51 -15.71
C PHE A 94 10.71 1.59 -16.80
N LYS A 95 11.95 1.25 -16.48
CA LYS A 95 13.03 1.11 -17.46
C LYS A 95 13.91 -0.06 -17.06
N GLY A 96 14.16 -0.96 -17.99
CA GLY A 96 14.99 -2.15 -17.75
C GLY A 96 14.77 -3.21 -18.81
N SER A 97 15.22 -4.43 -18.52
CA SER A 97 14.96 -5.60 -19.36
C SER A 97 13.58 -6.22 -19.10
N VAL A 98 13.15 -7.14 -19.96
CA VAL A 98 11.98 -7.99 -19.69
C VAL A 98 12.20 -8.82 -18.42
N LEU A 99 13.42 -9.29 -18.17
CA LEU A 99 13.75 -9.99 -16.92
C LEU A 99 13.51 -9.09 -15.70
N ASP A 100 13.96 -7.84 -15.75
CA ASP A 100 13.76 -6.89 -14.66
C ASP A 100 12.27 -6.60 -14.45
N LEU A 101 11.50 -6.46 -15.53
CA LEU A 101 10.06 -6.27 -15.47
C LEU A 101 9.37 -7.45 -14.76
N LEU A 102 9.71 -8.69 -15.15
CA LEU A 102 9.16 -9.90 -14.54
C LEU A 102 9.50 -10.02 -13.06
N LYS A 103 10.73 -9.70 -12.68
CA LYS A 103 11.17 -9.76 -11.28
C LYS A 103 10.53 -8.68 -10.43
N ASN A 104 10.62 -7.42 -10.85
CA ASN A 104 10.27 -6.28 -10.02
C ASN A 104 8.76 -6.05 -9.98
N ARG A 105 8.09 -6.16 -11.14
CA ARG A 105 6.66 -5.86 -11.25
C ARG A 105 5.76 -7.07 -11.06
N PHE A 106 6.20 -8.25 -11.49
CA PHE A 106 5.46 -9.50 -11.36
C PHE A 106 6.02 -10.44 -10.29
N GLY A 107 7.05 -10.02 -9.56
CA GLY A 107 7.57 -10.77 -8.41
C GLY A 107 8.15 -12.13 -8.75
N LEU A 108 8.56 -12.36 -10.01
CA LEU A 108 9.16 -13.64 -10.40
C LEU A 108 10.60 -13.76 -9.92
N GLN A 109 11.01 -14.97 -9.52
CA GLN A 109 12.39 -15.33 -9.27
C GLN A 109 13.10 -15.61 -10.59
N LEU A 110 14.44 -15.56 -10.56
CA LEU A 110 15.27 -15.77 -11.75
C LEU A 110 14.96 -17.10 -12.46
N HIS A 111 14.95 -18.20 -11.71
CA HIS A 111 14.66 -19.53 -12.28
C HIS A 111 13.23 -19.64 -12.81
N GLU A 112 12.27 -18.91 -12.23
CA GLU A 112 10.88 -18.86 -12.73
C GLU A 112 10.86 -18.15 -14.10
N ALA A 113 11.50 -16.99 -14.22
CA ALA A 113 11.55 -16.23 -15.47
C ALA A 113 12.20 -17.02 -16.63
N PHE A 114 13.38 -17.61 -16.40
CA PHE A 114 14.06 -18.48 -17.36
C PHE A 114 13.31 -19.78 -17.65
N GLY A 115 12.54 -20.25 -16.66
CA GLY A 115 11.64 -21.37 -16.84
C GLY A 115 10.46 -21.03 -17.75
N LEU A 116 9.98 -19.78 -17.76
CA LEU A 116 8.75 -19.39 -18.45
C LEU A 116 8.98 -18.84 -19.86
N LEU A 117 10.02 -18.03 -20.06
CA LEU A 117 10.28 -17.32 -21.32
C LEU A 117 11.63 -17.71 -21.94
N PRO A 118 11.78 -17.61 -23.28
CA PRO A 118 13.06 -17.82 -23.95
C PRO A 118 14.14 -16.84 -23.45
N PRO A 119 15.40 -17.27 -23.24
CA PRO A 119 16.46 -16.39 -22.75
C PRO A 119 16.66 -15.11 -23.56
N MET A 120 16.63 -15.19 -24.89
CA MET A 120 16.78 -14.02 -25.77
C MET A 120 15.72 -12.94 -25.51
N LEU A 121 14.50 -13.34 -25.15
CA LEU A 121 13.40 -12.41 -24.88
C LEU A 121 13.56 -11.73 -23.52
N LEU A 122 14.22 -12.38 -22.55
CA LEU A 122 14.49 -11.81 -21.23
C LEU A 122 15.46 -10.62 -21.30
N ASP A 123 16.35 -10.60 -22.29
CA ASP A 123 17.34 -9.54 -22.50
C ASP A 123 16.79 -8.30 -23.24
N PHE A 124 15.53 -8.36 -23.72
CA PHE A 124 14.94 -7.22 -24.43
C PHE A 124 14.74 -6.04 -23.48
N ASN A 125 15.25 -4.88 -23.89
CA ASN A 125 15.08 -3.63 -23.14
C ASN A 125 13.73 -2.98 -23.46
N LEU A 126 13.15 -2.33 -22.46
CA LEU A 126 11.89 -1.62 -22.57
C LEU A 126 11.87 -0.39 -21.68
N LYS A 127 11.03 0.58 -22.08
CA LYS A 127 10.68 1.74 -21.29
C LYS A 127 9.16 1.88 -21.25
N LEU A 128 8.55 1.81 -20.07
CA LEU A 128 7.11 2.02 -19.89
C LEU A 128 6.83 3.50 -19.53
N PRO A 129 5.68 4.05 -19.96
CA PRO A 129 4.62 3.39 -20.73
C PRO A 129 4.89 3.28 -22.24
N ASP A 130 5.96 3.89 -22.76
CA ASP A 130 6.25 4.04 -24.20
C ASP A 130 6.23 2.70 -24.99
N ASP A 131 6.81 1.63 -24.44
CA ASP A 131 6.92 0.32 -25.07
C ASP A 131 5.80 -0.66 -24.69
N LYS A 132 4.71 -0.20 -24.07
CA LYS A 132 3.60 -1.05 -23.61
C LYS A 132 3.10 -2.04 -24.68
N ALA A 133 2.88 -1.55 -25.91
CA ALA A 133 2.40 -2.39 -27.01
C ALA A 133 3.40 -3.51 -27.39
N LYS A 134 4.70 -3.21 -27.37
CA LYS A 134 5.75 -4.20 -27.65
C LYS A 134 5.80 -5.26 -26.58
N VAL A 135 5.73 -4.86 -25.30
CA VAL A 135 5.70 -5.79 -24.18
C VAL A 135 4.51 -6.76 -24.28
N ILE A 136 3.32 -6.25 -24.60
CA ILE A 136 2.14 -7.10 -24.82
C ILE A 136 2.39 -8.08 -25.98
N GLN A 137 2.95 -7.61 -27.09
CA GLN A 137 3.28 -8.47 -28.24
C GLN A 137 4.28 -9.57 -27.88
N TRP A 138 5.31 -9.26 -27.08
CA TRP A 138 6.31 -10.23 -26.63
C TRP A 138 5.76 -11.28 -25.67
N LEU A 139 4.87 -10.89 -24.75
CA LEU A 139 4.35 -11.80 -23.71
C LEU A 139 3.13 -12.61 -24.16
N THR A 140 2.35 -12.12 -25.12
CA THR A 140 1.11 -12.77 -25.59
C THR A 140 1.31 -14.23 -26.06
N PRO A 141 2.36 -14.58 -26.83
CA PRO A 141 2.61 -15.97 -27.23
C PRO A 141 2.81 -16.93 -26.05
N HIS A 142 3.20 -16.42 -24.89
CA HIS A 142 3.50 -17.22 -23.70
C HIS A 142 2.37 -17.20 -22.67
N LYS A 143 1.21 -16.58 -22.98
CA LYS A 143 0.13 -16.33 -22.02
C LYS A 143 -0.34 -17.58 -21.27
N THR A 144 -0.53 -18.71 -21.95
CA THR A 144 -1.06 -19.93 -21.34
C THR A 144 -0.10 -20.44 -20.28
N ARG A 145 1.19 -20.52 -20.61
CA ARG A 145 2.24 -20.96 -19.70
C ARG A 145 2.36 -20.03 -18.48
N LEU A 146 2.30 -18.72 -18.70
CA LEU A 146 2.31 -17.72 -17.63
C LEU A 146 1.10 -17.88 -16.70
N GLN A 147 -0.09 -18.06 -17.26
CA GLN A 147 -1.33 -18.23 -16.50
C GLN A 147 -1.35 -19.51 -15.68
N GLU A 148 -0.91 -20.63 -16.27
CA GLU A 148 -0.79 -21.92 -15.57
C GLU A 148 0.17 -21.80 -14.39
N TYR A 149 1.32 -21.14 -14.59
CA TYR A 149 2.33 -20.94 -13.56
C TYR A 149 1.80 -20.19 -12.33
N VAL A 150 1.04 -19.11 -12.55
CA VAL A 150 0.53 -18.27 -11.47
C VAL A 150 -0.84 -18.72 -10.95
N SER A 151 -1.40 -19.81 -11.50
CA SER A 151 -2.70 -20.34 -11.09
C SER A 151 -2.77 -20.71 -9.60
N PRO A 152 -1.73 -21.24 -8.94
CA PRO A 152 -1.79 -21.49 -7.50
C PRO A 152 -1.86 -20.20 -6.68
N THR A 153 -1.11 -19.15 -7.07
CA THR A 153 -1.19 -17.82 -6.45
C THR A 153 -2.59 -17.25 -6.61
N ARG A 154 -3.16 -17.33 -7.82
CA ARG A 154 -4.51 -16.82 -8.13
C ARG A 154 -5.58 -17.52 -7.30
N THR A 155 -5.51 -18.85 -7.20
CA THR A 155 -6.45 -19.65 -6.41
C THR A 155 -6.37 -19.29 -4.92
N ALA A 156 -5.15 -19.21 -4.36
CA ALA A 156 -4.94 -18.81 -2.98
C ALA A 156 -5.43 -17.38 -2.69
N LEU A 157 -5.20 -16.44 -3.62
CA LEU A 157 -5.68 -15.06 -3.48
C LEU A 157 -7.22 -14.97 -3.52
N LYS A 158 -7.87 -15.69 -4.42
CA LYS A 158 -9.34 -15.77 -4.45
C LYS A 158 -9.90 -16.38 -3.18
N HIS A 159 -9.26 -17.44 -2.67
CA HIS A 159 -9.63 -18.03 -1.38
C HIS A 159 -9.48 -17.02 -0.23
N TYR A 160 -8.39 -16.25 -0.21
CA TYR A 160 -8.19 -15.20 0.79
C TYR A 160 -9.30 -14.15 0.75
N PHE A 161 -9.65 -13.63 -0.43
CA PHE A 161 -10.74 -12.65 -0.57
C PHE A 161 -12.09 -13.22 -0.18
N LYS A 162 -12.32 -14.53 -0.40
CA LYS A 162 -13.52 -15.21 0.08
C LYS A 162 -13.56 -15.30 1.60
N GLN A 163 -12.45 -15.69 2.24
CA GLN A 163 -12.33 -15.77 3.70
C GLN A 163 -12.56 -14.40 4.36
N GLU A 164 -12.07 -13.33 3.73
CA GLU A 164 -12.28 -11.95 4.19
C GLU A 164 -13.64 -11.36 3.77
N GLN A 165 -14.54 -12.15 3.16
CA GLN A 165 -15.87 -11.72 2.74
C GLN A 165 -15.86 -10.52 1.79
N LEU A 166 -14.86 -10.46 0.90
CA LEU A 166 -14.78 -9.43 -0.15
C LEU A 166 -15.45 -9.88 -1.45
N LEU A 167 -15.71 -11.19 -1.60
CA LEU A 167 -16.48 -11.76 -2.70
C LEU A 167 -17.97 -11.81 -2.38
N ASP A 168 -18.77 -12.15 -3.40
CA ASP A 168 -20.19 -12.51 -3.26
C ASP A 168 -21.02 -11.43 -2.52
N ASP A 169 -21.88 -11.84 -1.57
CA ASP A 169 -22.79 -10.99 -0.80
C ASP A 169 -22.14 -10.31 0.43
N GLY A 170 -20.81 -10.27 0.50
CA GLY A 170 -20.10 -9.59 1.59
C GLY A 170 -20.41 -8.09 1.66
N PRO A 171 -20.09 -7.39 2.77
CA PRO A 171 -20.35 -5.96 2.88
C PRO A 171 -19.56 -5.15 1.85
N SER A 172 -20.10 -4.00 1.45
CA SER A 172 -19.39 -3.07 0.56
C SER A 172 -18.06 -2.66 1.19
N ALA A 173 -16.98 -2.69 0.43
CA ALA A 173 -15.64 -2.36 0.93
C ALA A 173 -15.30 -0.88 0.73
N ILE A 174 -14.68 -0.26 1.74
CA ILE A 174 -13.93 0.98 1.59
C ILE A 174 -12.44 0.69 1.79
N MET A 175 -11.66 0.84 0.72
CA MET A 175 -10.23 0.54 0.71
C MET A 175 -9.44 1.72 1.27
N LEU A 176 -8.64 1.46 2.30
CA LEU A 176 -7.81 2.44 2.97
C LEU A 176 -6.36 2.23 2.56
N ASP A 177 -5.74 3.27 2.02
CA ASP A 177 -4.36 3.24 1.56
C ASP A 177 -3.77 4.66 1.65
N LEU A 178 -2.46 4.72 1.81
CA LEU A 178 -1.72 5.97 1.67
C LEU A 178 -1.48 6.32 0.19
N GLY A 179 -1.38 5.30 -0.67
CA GLY A 179 -0.94 5.40 -2.06
C GLY A 179 -1.80 6.29 -2.96
N TYR A 180 -1.25 6.65 -4.12
CA TYR A 180 -1.76 7.79 -4.91
C TYR A 180 -2.57 7.43 -6.15
N ALA A 181 -2.26 6.26 -6.73
CA ALA A 181 -2.77 5.84 -8.02
C ALA A 181 -3.90 4.79 -7.95
N GLY A 182 -4.19 4.27 -6.75
CA GLY A 182 -5.23 3.26 -6.51
C GLY A 182 -5.08 1.96 -7.30
N THR A 183 -3.85 1.59 -7.65
CA THR A 183 -3.55 0.39 -8.44
C THR A 183 -4.04 -0.89 -7.75
N ILE A 184 -3.82 -1.00 -6.43
CA ILE A 184 -4.28 -2.15 -5.63
C ILE A 184 -5.80 -2.26 -5.69
N GLN A 185 -6.50 -1.15 -5.44
CA GLN A 185 -7.96 -1.12 -5.53
C GLN A 185 -8.45 -1.55 -6.91
N LYS A 186 -7.97 -0.94 -8.00
CA LYS A 186 -8.39 -1.26 -9.38
C LYS A 186 -8.26 -2.75 -9.70
N LEU A 187 -7.15 -3.36 -9.28
CA LEU A 187 -6.94 -4.80 -9.44
C LEU A 187 -7.91 -5.59 -8.57
N ILE A 188 -8.08 -5.26 -7.29
CA ILE A 188 -9.04 -5.95 -6.42
C ILE A 188 -10.47 -5.83 -6.97
N THR A 189 -10.92 -4.64 -7.42
CA THR A 189 -12.23 -4.41 -8.06
C THR A 189 -12.48 -5.42 -9.18
N LYS A 190 -11.49 -5.65 -10.04
CA LYS A 190 -11.55 -6.66 -11.10
C LYS A 190 -11.66 -8.08 -10.54
N ILE A 191 -10.86 -8.39 -9.54
CA ILE A 191 -10.73 -9.76 -8.99
C ILE A 191 -12.01 -10.19 -8.27
N ILE A 192 -12.57 -9.27 -7.47
CA ILE A 192 -13.79 -9.53 -6.71
C ILE A 192 -15.06 -9.33 -7.54
N ASP A 193 -14.93 -8.73 -8.72
CA ASP A 193 -16.02 -8.37 -9.64
C ASP A 193 -17.13 -7.54 -8.95
N ARG A 194 -16.73 -6.55 -8.15
CA ARG A 194 -17.64 -5.65 -7.43
C ARG A 194 -17.13 -4.22 -7.48
N ASP A 195 -18.05 -3.27 -7.39
CA ASP A 195 -17.70 -1.87 -7.23
C ASP A 195 -17.00 -1.66 -5.89
N THR A 196 -16.04 -0.74 -5.87
CA THR A 196 -15.24 -0.46 -4.67
C THR A 196 -15.11 1.03 -4.47
N LEU A 197 -15.14 1.46 -3.22
CA LEU A 197 -14.77 2.81 -2.80
C LEU A 197 -13.35 2.76 -2.21
N GLY A 198 -12.53 3.75 -2.50
CA GLY A 198 -11.22 3.93 -1.89
C GLY A 198 -11.10 5.31 -1.27
N LEU A 199 -10.52 5.36 -0.09
CA LEU A 199 -10.23 6.57 0.66
C LEU A 199 -8.72 6.65 0.84
N TYR A 200 -8.09 7.57 0.13
CA TYR A 200 -6.64 7.72 0.09
C TYR A 200 -6.22 8.98 0.83
N PHE A 201 -4.99 9.02 1.34
CA PHE A 201 -4.42 10.26 1.86
C PHE A 201 -4.45 11.32 0.75
N ILE A 202 -3.92 10.97 -0.41
CA ILE A 202 -3.89 11.81 -1.60
C ILE A 202 -4.30 10.93 -2.78
N ALA A 203 -5.18 11.43 -3.64
CA ALA A 203 -5.57 10.72 -4.87
C ALA A 203 -5.10 11.50 -6.08
N SER A 204 -4.07 11.02 -6.79
CA SER A 204 -3.53 11.73 -7.97
C SER A 204 -4.54 11.83 -9.12
N LYS A 205 -5.49 10.89 -9.18
CA LYS A 205 -6.62 10.93 -10.11
C LYS A 205 -7.87 10.42 -9.40
N ALA A 206 -8.55 11.32 -8.71
CA ALA A 206 -9.78 11.01 -8.00
C ALA A 206 -10.95 10.75 -8.96
N GLY A 207 -12.02 10.14 -8.46
CA GLY A 207 -13.21 9.80 -9.23
C GLY A 207 -13.24 8.33 -9.68
N ASP A 208 -14.04 8.08 -10.72
CA ASP A 208 -14.40 6.74 -11.15
C ASP A 208 -13.44 6.22 -12.23
N THR A 209 -12.92 5.02 -12.02
CA THR A 209 -12.22 4.24 -13.05
C THR A 209 -12.99 2.96 -13.31
N VAL A 210 -13.44 2.76 -14.55
CA VAL A 210 -14.06 1.51 -14.97
C VAL A 210 -12.96 0.50 -15.28
N ILE A 211 -13.02 -0.66 -14.62
CA ILE A 211 -12.13 -1.80 -14.88
C ILE A 211 -13.02 -3.01 -15.19
N SER A 212 -12.86 -3.57 -16.39
CA SER A 212 -13.78 -4.57 -16.95
C SER A 212 -15.23 -4.07 -16.97
N LYS A 213 -16.08 -4.44 -15.99
CA LYS A 213 -17.49 -4.03 -15.89
C LYS A 213 -17.84 -3.37 -14.55
N LYS A 214 -16.83 -3.06 -13.74
CA LYS A 214 -16.98 -2.57 -12.37
C LYS A 214 -16.25 -1.25 -12.19
N THR A 215 -16.64 -0.52 -11.17
CA THR A 215 -16.14 0.83 -10.90
C THR A 215 -15.26 0.83 -9.65
N ALA A 216 -14.02 1.26 -9.83
CA ALA A 216 -13.13 1.65 -8.74
C ALA A 216 -13.26 3.17 -8.54
N ARG A 217 -13.97 3.59 -7.49
CA ARG A 217 -14.11 5.00 -7.11
C ARG A 217 -13.02 5.37 -6.11
N MET A 218 -12.23 6.40 -6.42
CA MET A 218 -11.19 6.90 -5.53
C MET A 218 -11.55 8.28 -4.99
N LYS A 219 -11.28 8.52 -3.70
CA LYS A 219 -11.34 9.83 -3.05
C LYS A 219 -10.05 10.12 -2.31
N GLY A 220 -9.61 11.38 -2.34
CA GLY A 220 -8.49 11.88 -1.56
C GLY A 220 -8.97 12.63 -0.32
N VAL A 221 -8.28 12.46 0.79
CA VAL A 221 -8.61 13.12 2.07
C VAL A 221 -7.95 14.49 2.17
N PHE A 222 -6.65 14.57 1.92
CA PHE A 222 -5.89 15.82 2.00
C PHE A 222 -5.87 16.54 0.66
N LYS A 223 -5.72 15.78 -0.44
CA LYS A 223 -5.70 16.35 -1.79
C LYS A 223 -6.18 15.37 -2.85
N GLU A 224 -6.83 15.92 -3.87
CA GLU A 224 -7.26 15.20 -5.07
C GLU A 224 -6.66 15.84 -6.33
N ASN A 225 -6.46 15.02 -7.35
CA ASN A 225 -6.06 15.42 -8.70
C ASN A 225 -4.74 16.18 -8.75
N VAL A 226 -3.76 15.71 -7.96
CA VAL A 226 -2.42 16.29 -7.84
C VAL A 226 -1.34 15.27 -8.24
N ASP A 227 -0.36 15.75 -8.99
CA ASP A 227 0.81 14.98 -9.40
C ASP A 227 2.06 15.41 -8.62
N TRP A 228 3.05 14.52 -8.57
CA TRP A 228 4.32 14.73 -7.88
C TRP A 228 5.08 15.99 -8.32
N SER A 229 4.85 16.47 -9.55
CA SER A 229 5.51 17.66 -10.08
C SER A 229 4.84 18.99 -9.70
N GLN A 230 3.74 18.95 -8.93
CA GLN A 230 2.89 20.11 -8.67
C GLN A 230 3.16 20.80 -7.32
N GLY A 231 4.24 20.44 -6.60
CA GLY A 231 4.64 21.18 -5.40
C GLY A 231 3.91 20.80 -4.11
N TYR A 232 3.14 19.70 -4.09
CA TYR A 232 2.36 19.33 -2.91
C TYR A 232 3.21 18.54 -1.91
N LEU A 233 3.61 19.20 -0.81
CA LEU A 233 4.63 18.72 0.10
C LEU A 233 4.38 17.32 0.69
N MET A 234 3.13 17.03 1.10
CA MET A 234 2.78 15.70 1.64
C MET A 234 2.92 14.59 0.60
N LEU A 235 2.70 14.90 -0.68
CA LEU A 235 2.97 13.98 -1.77
C LEU A 235 4.47 13.86 -1.99
N GLU A 236 5.18 14.98 -2.16
CA GLU A 236 6.62 15.02 -2.44
C GLU A 236 7.48 14.33 -1.38
N ARG A 237 7.03 14.34 -0.12
CA ARG A 237 7.74 13.72 1.00
C ARG A 237 7.01 12.48 1.54
N SER A 238 6.13 11.87 0.75
CA SER A 238 5.31 10.71 1.16
C SER A 238 6.09 9.59 1.84
N LEU A 239 7.33 9.39 1.39
CA LEU A 239 8.21 8.36 1.89
C LEU A 239 8.48 8.48 3.40
N LEU A 240 8.31 9.66 4.00
CA LEU A 240 8.33 9.82 5.46
C LEU A 240 7.17 9.07 6.13
N LEU A 241 5.95 9.17 5.56
CA LEU A 241 4.78 8.46 6.06
C LEU A 241 4.86 6.96 5.76
N GLU A 242 5.23 6.59 4.53
CA GLU A 242 5.38 5.19 4.11
C GLU A 242 6.36 4.42 5.02
N SER A 243 7.46 5.07 5.43
CA SER A 243 8.46 4.49 6.34
C SER A 243 7.88 4.19 7.72
N LEU A 244 7.04 5.09 8.25
CA LEU A 244 6.53 5.00 9.62
C LEU A 244 5.23 4.19 9.73
N MET A 245 4.51 3.99 8.62
CA MET A 245 3.22 3.31 8.60
C MET A 245 3.30 1.83 8.20
N THR A 246 4.51 1.32 7.90
CA THR A 246 4.71 -0.02 7.38
C THR A 246 4.48 -1.15 8.41
N ALA A 247 4.02 -2.31 7.92
CA ALA A 247 3.81 -3.54 8.70
C ALA A 247 5.09 -4.14 9.31
N PRO A 248 4.98 -5.00 10.35
CA PRO A 248 6.11 -5.71 11.01
C PRO A 248 6.79 -6.78 10.15
N HIS A 249 6.24 -7.10 8.98
CA HIS A 249 6.76 -8.12 8.09
C HIS A 249 7.28 -7.51 6.79
N GLY A 250 8.14 -8.25 6.09
CA GLY A 250 8.59 -7.89 4.74
C GLY A 250 7.40 -7.77 3.77
N GLN A 251 7.67 -7.31 2.55
CA GLN A 251 6.65 -7.27 1.51
C GLN A 251 6.20 -8.68 1.14
N VAL A 252 4.90 -8.92 1.02
CA VAL A 252 4.39 -10.22 0.56
C VAL A 252 4.80 -10.43 -0.91
N VAL A 253 5.45 -11.55 -1.19
CA VAL A 253 5.91 -11.91 -2.54
C VAL A 253 5.02 -12.96 -3.19
N ASP A 254 4.46 -13.88 -2.39
CA ASP A 254 3.56 -14.93 -2.88
C ASP A 254 2.60 -15.39 -1.77
N ILE A 255 1.54 -16.06 -2.19
CA ILE A 255 0.56 -16.71 -1.32
C ILE A 255 0.26 -18.11 -1.85
N ARG A 256 0.15 -19.09 -0.94
CA ARG A 256 -0.18 -20.48 -1.28
C ARG A 256 -1.31 -20.99 -0.40
N LEU A 257 -2.18 -21.79 -1.00
CA LEU A 257 -3.22 -22.51 -0.30
C LEU A 257 -2.68 -23.89 0.07
N ARG A 258 -2.69 -24.18 1.37
CA ARG A 258 -2.34 -25.50 1.91
C ARG A 258 -3.48 -26.49 1.73
N THR A 259 -3.18 -27.77 1.91
CA THR A 259 -4.17 -28.86 1.85
C THR A 259 -5.23 -28.80 2.95
N ASP A 260 -4.98 -28.07 4.06
CA ASP A 260 -5.92 -27.82 5.15
C ASP A 260 -6.72 -26.51 4.99
N ASN A 261 -6.71 -25.94 3.78
CA ASN A 261 -7.35 -24.66 3.44
C ASN A 261 -6.82 -23.43 4.20
N GLN A 262 -5.66 -23.55 4.85
CA GLN A 262 -4.94 -22.41 5.41
C GLN A 262 -4.07 -21.72 4.35
N LEU A 263 -3.78 -20.44 4.57
CA LEU A 263 -2.98 -19.63 3.67
C LEU A 263 -1.56 -19.44 4.24
N ASP A 264 -0.56 -19.81 3.45
CA ASP A 264 0.83 -19.47 3.71
C ASP A 264 1.20 -18.20 2.94
N PHE A 265 1.71 -17.20 3.66
CA PHE A 265 2.24 -15.97 3.09
C PHE A 265 3.75 -16.03 3.03
N PHE A 266 4.31 -15.78 1.84
CA PHE A 266 5.74 -15.70 1.62
C PHE A 266 6.16 -14.24 1.59
N TYR A 267 7.23 -13.92 2.29
CA TYR A 267 7.70 -12.55 2.48
C TYR A 267 9.07 -12.36 1.82
N GLY A 268 9.27 -11.18 1.24
CA GLY A 268 10.55 -10.68 0.79
C GLY A 268 11.44 -10.26 1.95
N ARG A 269 12.50 -9.50 1.64
CA ARG A 269 13.45 -9.03 2.65
C ARG A 269 12.78 -8.05 3.62
N ALA A 270 13.27 -8.06 4.86
CA ALA A 270 12.92 -7.06 5.86
C ALA A 270 13.80 -5.81 5.66
N ALA A 271 13.18 -4.64 5.48
CA ALA A 271 13.89 -3.37 5.50
C ALA A 271 14.21 -2.95 6.95
N ALA A 272 14.91 -1.82 7.14
CA ALA A 272 15.26 -1.36 8.49
C ALA A 272 14.05 -1.23 9.44
N PRO A 273 12.87 -0.68 9.03
CA PRO A 273 11.74 -0.53 9.94
C PRO A 273 11.20 -1.87 10.48
N GLN A 274 11.27 -2.95 9.68
CA GLN A 274 10.89 -4.29 10.13
C GLN A 274 11.94 -4.89 11.08
N ARG A 275 13.23 -4.62 10.86
CA ARG A 275 14.30 -5.11 11.74
C ARG A 275 14.31 -4.41 13.10
N TYR A 276 13.90 -3.14 13.13
CA TYR A 276 13.76 -2.32 14.34
C TYR A 276 12.28 -2.10 14.67
N TYR A 277 11.44 -3.12 14.47
CA TYR A 277 9.99 -2.95 14.62
C TYR A 277 9.57 -2.52 16.02
N GLN A 278 10.31 -2.86 17.09
CA GLN A 278 9.97 -2.34 18.43
C GLN A 278 10.02 -0.81 18.52
N ASP A 279 10.93 -0.18 17.79
CA ASP A 279 11.09 1.28 17.77
C ASP A 279 10.00 1.90 16.89
N LEU A 280 9.71 1.27 15.75
CA LEU A 280 8.57 1.65 14.90
C LEU A 280 7.23 1.52 15.64
N GLU A 281 7.03 0.43 16.37
CA GLU A 281 5.83 0.19 17.16
C GLU A 281 5.67 1.23 18.26
N THR A 282 6.76 1.72 18.85
CA THR A 282 6.72 2.84 19.81
C THR A 282 6.22 4.13 19.15
N VAL A 283 6.69 4.45 17.94
CA VAL A 283 6.19 5.59 17.15
C VAL A 283 4.70 5.39 16.81
N MET A 284 4.31 4.21 16.33
CA MET A 284 2.91 3.91 16.01
C MET A 284 2.02 4.00 17.25
N GLN A 285 2.49 3.55 18.41
CA GLN A 285 1.74 3.61 19.66
C GLN A 285 1.48 5.06 20.08
N GLY A 286 2.51 5.93 20.03
CA GLY A 286 2.32 7.36 20.29
C GLY A 286 1.32 8.01 19.35
N ALA A 287 1.35 7.62 18.06
CA ALA A 287 0.39 8.10 17.08
C ALA A 287 -1.05 7.67 17.40
N ILE A 288 -1.24 6.38 17.72
CA ILE A 288 -2.56 5.83 18.04
C ILE A 288 -3.12 6.44 19.33
N ASP A 289 -2.30 6.57 20.37
CA ASP A 289 -2.72 7.15 21.65
C ASP A 289 -3.08 8.64 21.50
N GLY A 290 -2.38 9.39 20.65
CA GLY A 290 -2.74 10.77 20.32
C GLY A 290 -4.08 10.90 19.58
N VAL A 291 -4.39 9.95 18.68
CA VAL A 291 -5.72 9.89 18.04
C VAL A 291 -6.79 9.54 19.08
N GLU A 292 -6.54 8.54 19.93
CA GLU A 292 -7.47 8.17 21.02
C GLU A 292 -7.78 9.36 21.93
N GLU A 293 -6.76 10.08 22.40
CA GLU A 293 -6.93 11.26 23.24
C GLU A 293 -7.73 12.36 22.53
N SER A 294 -7.43 12.60 21.26
CA SER A 294 -8.15 13.58 20.45
C SER A 294 -9.63 13.21 20.26
N PHE A 295 -9.95 11.92 20.07
CA PHE A 295 -11.33 11.45 20.01
C PHE A 295 -12.07 11.63 21.35
N ARG A 296 -11.42 11.35 22.48
CA ARG A 296 -12.00 11.54 23.82
C ARG A 296 -12.30 13.01 24.12
N ASN A 297 -11.44 13.91 23.66
CA ASN A 297 -11.52 15.34 23.95
C ASN A 297 -12.24 16.15 22.85
N GLY A 298 -12.70 15.51 21.77
CA GLY A 298 -13.32 16.20 20.64
C GLY A 298 -12.36 17.11 19.87
N ILE A 299 -11.07 16.78 19.85
CA ILE A 299 -10.05 17.49 19.08
C ILE A 299 -10.07 16.96 17.65
N GLU A 300 -10.19 17.89 16.71
CA GLU A 300 -10.14 17.65 15.27
C GLU A 300 -9.10 18.58 14.65
N TYR A 301 -8.45 18.11 13.60
CA TYR A 301 -7.49 18.91 12.83
C TYR A 301 -8.09 19.27 11.47
N SER A 302 -7.89 20.50 11.00
CA SER A 302 -8.17 20.86 9.61
C SER A 302 -7.09 20.31 8.66
N VAL A 303 -7.35 20.30 7.35
CA VAL A 303 -6.33 19.89 6.36
C VAL A 303 -5.13 20.84 6.45
N GLU A 304 -5.36 22.14 6.58
CA GLU A 304 -4.33 23.16 6.69
C GLU A 304 -3.46 22.98 7.95
N GLU A 305 -4.06 22.61 9.08
CA GLU A 305 -3.32 22.33 10.31
C GLU A 305 -2.44 21.08 10.16
N VAL A 306 -2.98 20.01 9.57
CA VAL A 306 -2.20 18.80 9.27
C VAL A 306 -1.04 19.11 8.34
N GLU A 307 -1.28 19.88 7.27
CA GLU A 307 -0.24 20.29 6.32
C GLU A 307 0.84 21.15 6.98
N ALA A 308 0.46 22.07 7.87
CA ALA A 308 1.40 22.91 8.61
C ALA A 308 2.27 22.09 9.58
N ILE A 309 1.68 21.16 10.33
CA ILE A 309 2.41 20.24 11.21
C ILE A 309 3.35 19.38 10.37
N TYR A 310 2.84 18.79 9.28
CA TYR A 310 3.64 17.99 8.38
C TYR A 310 4.84 18.76 7.83
N ALA A 311 4.63 20.00 7.38
CA ALA A 311 5.71 20.86 6.88
C ALA A 311 6.79 21.13 7.95
N GLY A 312 6.39 21.35 9.20
CA GLY A 312 7.32 21.57 10.32
C GLY A 312 8.29 20.41 10.52
N PHE A 313 7.81 19.16 10.44
CA PHE A 313 8.66 17.97 10.52
C PHE A 313 9.39 17.68 9.22
N ALA A 314 8.70 17.82 8.10
CA ALA A 314 9.21 17.39 6.82
C ALA A 314 10.25 18.36 6.27
N LEU A 315 10.34 19.62 6.71
CA LEU A 315 11.32 20.61 6.23
C LEU A 315 12.46 20.89 7.21
N SER A 316 12.39 20.40 8.45
CA SER A 316 13.34 20.71 9.51
C SER A 316 14.07 19.45 10.00
N PRO A 317 15.38 19.30 9.70
CA PRO A 317 16.21 18.20 10.20
C PRO A 317 16.09 17.95 11.71
N SER A 318 16.04 19.03 12.49
CA SER A 318 15.98 18.98 13.95
C SER A 318 14.62 18.57 14.52
N ALA A 319 13.57 18.55 13.70
CA ALA A 319 12.22 18.19 14.14
C ALA A 319 12.04 16.66 14.26
N ILE A 320 12.81 15.87 13.51
CA ILE A 320 12.83 14.42 13.64
C ILE A 320 13.86 14.05 14.70
N PRO A 321 13.50 13.26 15.75
CA PRO A 321 14.48 12.85 16.75
C PRO A 321 15.51 11.92 16.11
N SER A 322 16.79 12.08 16.48
CA SER A 322 17.90 11.23 15.99
C SER A 322 17.64 9.73 16.17
N ALA A 323 16.91 9.37 17.23
CA ALA A 323 16.49 8.01 17.52
C ALA A 323 15.61 7.40 16.41
N ALA A 324 14.86 8.19 15.64
CA ALA A 324 13.96 7.70 14.59
C ALA A 324 14.64 7.54 13.21
N PHE A 325 15.86 8.05 13.00
CA PHE A 325 16.47 8.10 11.66
C PHE A 325 16.64 6.71 11.01
N HIS A 326 16.92 5.70 11.81
CA HIS A 326 17.09 4.32 11.35
C HIS A 326 15.76 3.68 10.86
N LEU A 327 14.62 4.31 11.16
CA LEU A 327 13.29 3.90 10.70
C LEU A 327 12.94 4.47 9.32
N PHE A 328 13.73 5.37 8.74
CA PHE A 328 13.47 5.91 7.40
C PHE A 328 14.23 5.10 6.34
N SER A 329 13.68 3.93 6.01
CA SER A 329 14.21 3.06 4.97
C SER A 329 13.08 2.28 4.30
N ILE A 330 12.90 2.50 3.00
CA ILE A 330 11.82 1.91 2.19
C ILE A 330 12.42 1.01 1.13
N ASP A 331 11.83 -0.16 0.97
CA ASP A 331 12.03 -1.02 -0.20
C ASP A 331 11.10 -0.55 -1.35
N ASP A 332 11.70 -0.03 -2.41
CA ASP A 332 11.07 0.41 -3.67
C ASP A 332 11.52 -0.46 -4.86
N ASP A 333 11.68 -1.76 -4.63
CA ASP A 333 11.97 -2.75 -5.67
C ASP A 333 10.91 -2.76 -6.79
N PHE A 334 9.65 -2.41 -6.49
CA PHE A 334 8.57 -2.32 -7.50
C PHE A 334 8.90 -1.34 -8.63
N SER A 335 9.52 -0.21 -8.30
CA SER A 335 9.95 0.81 -9.26
C SER A 335 11.36 0.52 -9.81
N GLY A 336 12.06 -0.46 -9.23
CA GLY A 336 13.43 -0.84 -9.57
C GLY A 336 14.51 -0.03 -8.86
N ASN A 337 14.15 0.72 -7.81
CA ASN A 337 15.06 1.65 -7.13
C ASN A 337 15.80 1.03 -5.93
N GLY A 338 15.42 -0.17 -5.49
CA GLY A 338 16.03 -0.82 -4.31
C GLY A 338 15.61 -0.15 -3.01
N VAL A 339 16.54 -0.05 -2.05
CA VAL A 339 16.29 0.57 -0.75
C VAL A 339 16.57 2.08 -0.78
N ILE A 340 15.56 2.89 -0.48
CA ILE A 340 15.62 4.35 -0.41
C ILE A 340 15.61 4.79 1.07
N ASN A 341 16.45 5.76 1.43
CA ASN A 341 16.39 6.44 2.73
C ASN A 341 15.81 7.85 2.55
N PRO A 342 14.58 8.12 3.02
CA PRO A 342 13.92 9.40 2.85
C PRO A 342 14.62 10.59 3.51
N THR A 343 15.24 10.42 4.69
CA THR A 343 15.93 11.55 5.33
C THR A 343 17.15 11.97 4.54
N GLN A 344 17.91 10.99 4.00
CA GLN A 344 19.02 11.27 3.09
C GLN A 344 18.54 11.89 1.76
N LEU A 345 17.45 11.36 1.19
CA LEU A 345 16.89 11.84 -0.07
C LEU A 345 16.44 13.32 0.03
N PHE A 346 15.87 13.70 1.17
CA PHE A 346 15.31 15.04 1.38
C PHE A 346 16.23 16.01 2.12
N GLY A 347 17.45 15.60 2.48
CA GLY A 347 18.40 16.43 3.21
C GLY A 347 17.96 16.77 4.64
N LEU A 348 17.30 15.81 5.30
CA LEU A 348 16.82 15.89 6.69
C LEU A 348 17.79 15.28 7.69
#